data_AF-A0A0W0SNH6-F1
#
_entry.id   AF-A0A0W0SNH6-F1
#
_cell.length_a   1.000
_cell.length_b   1.000
_cell.length_c   1.000
_cell.angle_alpha   90.00
_cell.angle_beta   90.00
_cell.angle_gamma   90.00
#
_symmetry.space_group_name_H-M   'P 1'
#
loop_
_entity.id
_entity.type
_entity.pdbx_description
1 polymer ?
#
loop_
_entity_poly.entity_id
_entity_poly.type
_entity_poly.pdbx_seq_one_letter_code
_entity_poly.pdbx_strand_id
1 'polypeptide(L)'
;MTNNIQEKLNRLLIKYNKNLPTKLNKIQTQWQELLDQWSVEKLTTLHRDIHSLCGSSATYGYKQLSQIARQAEILLKKLLEGGEASDAEKNQISTYLLQLKTIHTETHSIISSGITHHQASNNLVYVLEKNTALVKEVSQMLLNMDYNPYSLDSTMGLELALREEPPIAIIINSSYLDNEVIDFLKKRQHTEQSIPLFCLIPNSELYPRLLAIRANCDAFFQLPFDKSYFAQIFQSKCNTSTESFRILVVDDSESLAEYYTLILTKAGMITRALTNPMELLNELKSFQPDLILMDIYMPECTGLELAAVLRKEKNYTKLPIIFLSTEDDRNKILFAMSLGGDDFLCKPVSPAHLVSAVRSRARRASALNYYMITDSLTGLLNHSSVLTQLDIELARIKQKKGDLLLIMIDIDYFKKINDNYGHPAGDKVLKQLANLFLVNLRNQDIIGRYGGEEFLIILPGTSLTHGMRICNHLRLQFNRFLFKEQNRTFNATFSAGISYLKENEEASLLIQEADKALYEAKDSGRNKIVSCIK
;
A
#
# COMPACT_ATOMS: atom_id res chain seq x y z
N MET A 1 -16.32 10.84 -11.38
CA MET A 1 -16.28 9.36 -11.30
C MET A 1 -17.27 8.78 -10.28
N THR A 2 -17.52 9.44 -9.14
CA THR A 2 -18.41 8.96 -8.06
C THR A 2 -19.86 8.66 -8.48
N ASN A 3 -20.48 9.48 -9.34
CA ASN A 3 -21.83 9.20 -9.85
C ASN A 3 -21.94 7.88 -10.63
N ASN A 4 -20.92 7.53 -11.43
CA ASN A 4 -20.89 6.29 -12.22
C ASN A 4 -20.76 5.05 -11.31
N ILE A 5 -19.94 5.12 -10.26
CA ILE A 5 -19.78 4.01 -9.29
C ILE A 5 -21.09 3.74 -8.53
N GLN A 6 -21.80 4.80 -8.12
CA GLN A 6 -23.08 4.65 -7.42
C GLN A 6 -24.15 4.03 -8.33
N GLU A 7 -24.20 4.42 -9.60
CA GLU A 7 -25.08 3.78 -10.58
C GLU A 7 -24.75 2.29 -10.78
N LYS A 8 -23.47 1.93 -10.83
CA LYS A 8 -23.04 0.51 -10.92
C LYS A 8 -23.46 -0.30 -9.69
N LEU A 9 -23.28 0.24 -8.48
CA LEU A 9 -23.75 -0.42 -7.25
C LEU A 9 -25.27 -0.65 -7.27
N ASN A 10 -26.03 0.34 -7.75
CA ASN A 10 -27.48 0.20 -7.91
C ASN A 10 -27.85 -0.86 -8.96
N ARG A 11 -27.13 -0.93 -10.08
CA ARG A 11 -27.33 -1.97 -11.11
C ARG A 11 -27.06 -3.37 -10.57
N LEU A 12 -26.02 -3.55 -9.75
CA LEU A 12 -25.72 -4.83 -9.10
C LEU A 12 -26.86 -5.28 -8.19
N LEU A 13 -27.42 -4.36 -7.40
CA LEU A 13 -28.55 -4.65 -6.52
C LEU A 13 -29.80 -5.05 -7.33
N ILE A 14 -30.10 -4.35 -8.42
CA ILE A 14 -31.20 -4.71 -9.32
C ILE A 14 -30.98 -6.10 -9.96
N LYS A 15 -29.75 -6.38 -10.43
CA LYS A 15 -29.38 -7.67 -11.03
C LYS A 15 -29.49 -8.81 -10.01
N TYR A 16 -29.04 -8.58 -8.77
CA TYR A 16 -29.18 -9.54 -7.68
C TYR A 16 -30.65 -9.87 -7.40
N ASN A 17 -31.50 -8.85 -7.28
CA ASN A 17 -32.94 -9.03 -7.03
C ASN A 17 -33.63 -9.80 -8.14
N LYS A 18 -33.25 -9.55 -9.40
CA LYS A 18 -33.78 -10.28 -10.55
C LYS A 18 -33.39 -11.76 -10.54
N ASN A 19 -32.19 -12.10 -10.08
CA ASN A 19 -31.64 -13.46 -10.11
C ASN A 19 -31.92 -14.28 -8.84
N LEU A 20 -32.23 -13.61 -7.73
CA LEU A 20 -32.52 -14.25 -6.44
C LEU A 20 -33.63 -15.31 -6.51
N PRO A 21 -34.79 -15.09 -7.17
CA PRO A 21 -35.82 -16.14 -7.29
C PRO A 21 -35.32 -17.40 -8.01
N THR A 22 -34.52 -17.23 -9.06
CA THR A 22 -33.92 -18.36 -9.80
C THR A 22 -32.96 -19.15 -8.92
N LYS A 23 -32.14 -18.45 -8.12
CA LYS A 23 -31.20 -19.08 -7.18
C LYS A 23 -31.93 -19.86 -6.08
N LEU A 24 -33.00 -19.31 -5.52
CA LEU A 24 -33.84 -19.98 -4.52
C LEU A 24 -34.52 -21.23 -5.09
N ASN A 25 -35.05 -21.15 -6.31
CA ASN A 25 -35.65 -22.31 -6.97
C ASN A 25 -34.61 -23.42 -7.22
N LYS A 26 -33.39 -23.07 -7.65
CA LYS A 26 -32.29 -24.04 -7.83
C LYS A 26 -31.98 -24.78 -6.53
N ILE A 27 -31.82 -24.05 -5.42
CA ILE A 27 -31.56 -24.64 -4.09
C ILE A 27 -32.70 -25.59 -3.69
N GLN A 28 -33.95 -25.22 -3.98
CA GLN A 28 -35.11 -26.07 -3.71
C GLN A 28 -35.09 -27.35 -4.55
N THR A 29 -34.76 -27.26 -5.84
CA THR A 29 -34.64 -28.44 -6.71
C THR A 29 -33.52 -29.37 -6.24
N GLN A 30 -32.34 -28.83 -5.91
CA GLN A 30 -31.22 -29.61 -5.37
C GLN A 30 -31.60 -30.34 -4.08
N TRP A 31 -32.39 -29.71 -3.21
CA TRP A 31 -32.88 -30.35 -2.00
C TRP A 31 -33.84 -31.51 -2.30
N GLN A 32 -34.76 -31.35 -3.25
CA GLN A 32 -35.66 -32.45 -3.67
C GLN A 32 -34.87 -33.62 -4.27
N GLU A 33 -33.91 -33.33 -5.16
CA GLU A 33 -33.06 -34.36 -5.77
C GLU A 33 -32.17 -35.09 -4.74
N LEU A 34 -31.83 -34.43 -3.63
CA LEU A 34 -31.08 -35.03 -2.53
C LEU A 34 -31.98 -35.90 -1.63
N LEU A 35 -33.25 -35.51 -1.44
CA LEU A 35 -34.25 -36.32 -0.72
C LEU A 35 -34.59 -37.60 -1.50
N ASP A 36 -34.68 -37.50 -2.83
CA ASP A 36 -34.96 -38.66 -3.70
C ASP A 36 -33.77 -39.64 -3.73
N GLN A 37 -32.55 -39.12 -3.77
CA GLN A 37 -31.33 -39.92 -3.80
C GLN A 37 -30.20 -39.23 -3.05
N TRP A 38 -29.94 -39.71 -1.84
CA TRP A 38 -28.91 -39.17 -0.96
C TRP A 38 -27.50 -39.39 -1.53
N SER A 39 -26.71 -38.33 -1.64
CA SER A 39 -25.28 -38.43 -1.96
C SER A 39 -24.49 -37.28 -1.35
N VAL A 40 -23.26 -37.58 -0.92
CA VAL A 40 -22.35 -36.60 -0.32
C VAL A 40 -22.00 -35.49 -1.32
N GLU A 41 -21.88 -35.82 -2.61
CA GLU A 41 -21.59 -34.86 -3.68
C GLU A 41 -22.72 -33.84 -3.87
N LYS A 42 -23.98 -34.30 -3.90
CA LYS A 42 -25.16 -33.43 -3.97
C LYS A 42 -25.30 -32.58 -2.69
N LEU A 43 -25.06 -33.17 -1.52
CA LEU A 43 -25.08 -32.46 -0.24
C LEU A 43 -24.01 -31.35 -0.19
N THR A 44 -22.80 -31.63 -0.67
CA THR A 44 -21.70 -30.65 -0.78
C THR A 44 -22.07 -29.50 -1.71
N THR A 45 -22.69 -29.82 -2.84
CA THR A 45 -23.17 -28.82 -3.81
C THR A 45 -24.26 -27.92 -3.23
N LEU A 46 -25.24 -28.51 -2.54
CA LEU A 46 -26.32 -27.78 -1.88
C LEU A 46 -25.80 -26.87 -0.76
N HIS A 47 -24.91 -27.40 0.09
CA HIS A 47 -24.26 -26.63 1.15
C HIS A 47 -23.53 -25.40 0.58
N ARG A 48 -22.79 -25.57 -0.52
CA ARG A 48 -22.12 -24.45 -1.22
C ARG A 48 -23.10 -23.39 -1.73
N ASP A 49 -24.19 -23.81 -2.37
CA ASP A 49 -25.17 -22.86 -2.92
C ASP A 49 -25.91 -22.08 -1.81
N ILE A 50 -26.19 -22.72 -0.67
CA ILE A 50 -26.73 -22.06 0.53
C ILE A 50 -25.70 -21.14 1.20
N HIS A 51 -24.43 -21.58 1.32
CA HIS A 51 -23.35 -20.74 1.83
C HIS A 51 -23.19 -19.45 1.01
N SER A 52 -23.16 -19.59 -0.32
CA SER A 52 -23.14 -18.47 -1.27
C SER A 52 -24.36 -17.56 -1.10
N LEU A 53 -25.54 -18.12 -0.84
CA LEU A 53 -26.75 -17.35 -0.54
C LEU A 53 -26.63 -16.56 0.77
N CYS A 54 -26.10 -17.17 1.83
CA CYS A 54 -25.89 -16.53 3.13
C CYS A 54 -25.00 -15.28 2.99
N GLY A 55 -23.85 -15.40 2.32
CA GLY A 55 -22.93 -14.29 2.09
C GLY A 55 -23.49 -13.20 1.19
N SER A 56 -24.10 -13.58 0.06
CA SER A 56 -24.62 -12.62 -0.92
C SER A 56 -25.83 -11.84 -0.43
N SER A 57 -26.80 -12.50 0.18
CA SER A 57 -28.05 -11.87 0.66
C SER A 57 -27.79 -10.81 1.72
N ALA A 58 -26.89 -11.12 2.65
CA ALA A 58 -26.47 -10.20 3.70
C ALA A 58 -25.79 -8.95 3.12
N THR A 59 -24.93 -9.13 2.11
CA THR A 59 -24.21 -8.05 1.44
C THR A 59 -25.14 -7.08 0.72
N TYR A 60 -26.22 -7.60 0.11
CA TYR A 60 -27.24 -6.78 -0.57
C TYR A 60 -28.37 -6.31 0.37
N GLY A 61 -28.24 -6.50 1.69
CA GLY A 61 -29.17 -5.94 2.69
C GLY A 61 -30.32 -6.85 3.10
N TYR A 62 -30.40 -8.08 2.60
CA TYR A 62 -31.42 -9.08 2.94
C TYR A 62 -31.08 -9.83 4.24
N LYS A 63 -31.12 -9.12 5.37
CA LYS A 63 -30.71 -9.67 6.69
C LYS A 63 -31.51 -10.92 7.10
N GLN A 64 -32.83 -10.89 6.94
CA GLN A 64 -33.69 -12.01 7.34
C GLN A 64 -33.44 -13.24 6.46
N LEU A 65 -33.25 -13.04 5.15
CA LEU A 65 -32.92 -14.12 4.21
C LEU A 65 -31.56 -14.75 4.54
N SER A 66 -30.56 -13.93 4.86
CA SER A 66 -29.24 -14.39 5.31
C SER A 66 -29.33 -15.22 6.60
N GLN A 67 -30.11 -14.78 7.58
CA GLN A 67 -30.28 -15.50 8.85
C GLN A 67 -30.90 -16.89 8.67
N ILE A 68 -31.92 -17.03 7.82
CA ILE A 68 -32.54 -18.33 7.57
C ILE A 68 -31.60 -19.23 6.75
N ALA A 69 -30.89 -18.66 5.76
CA ALA A 69 -29.90 -19.40 4.99
C ALA A 69 -28.78 -19.93 5.91
N ARG A 70 -28.34 -19.12 6.89
CA ARG A 70 -27.36 -19.50 7.92
C ARG A 70 -27.85 -20.69 8.77
N GLN A 71 -29.11 -20.70 9.17
CA GLN A 71 -29.68 -21.81 9.95
C GLN A 71 -29.70 -23.12 9.14
N ALA A 72 -30.06 -23.05 7.85
CA ALA A 72 -29.98 -24.20 6.95
C ALA A 72 -28.52 -24.65 6.72
N GLU A 73 -27.60 -23.70 6.53
CA GLU A 73 -26.17 -23.95 6.32
C GLU A 73 -25.56 -24.75 7.48
N ILE A 74 -25.83 -24.36 8.72
CA ILE A 74 -25.31 -25.02 9.93
C ILE A 74 -25.73 -26.50 9.99
N LEU A 75 -27.01 -26.79 9.67
CA LEU A 75 -27.51 -28.17 9.65
C LEU A 75 -26.87 -28.98 8.53
N LEU A 76 -26.77 -28.42 7.32
CA LEU A 76 -26.14 -29.10 6.18
C LEU A 76 -24.66 -29.39 6.44
N LYS A 77 -23.95 -28.48 7.11
CA LYS A 77 -22.56 -28.67 7.52
C LYS A 77 -22.41 -29.83 8.50
N LYS A 78 -23.30 -29.92 9.50
CA LYS A 78 -23.32 -31.04 10.45
C LYS A 78 -23.54 -32.38 9.74
N LEU A 79 -24.37 -32.42 8.70
CA LEU A 79 -24.61 -33.62 7.90
C LEU A 79 -23.40 -34.02 7.05
N LEU A 80 -22.65 -33.05 6.53
CA LEU A 80 -21.37 -33.32 5.85
C LEU A 80 -20.33 -33.94 6.78
N GLU A 81 -20.35 -33.58 8.07
CA GLU A 81 -19.46 -34.11 9.10
C GLU A 81 -19.95 -35.46 9.70
N GLY A 82 -21.24 -35.80 9.55
CA GLY A 82 -21.92 -36.83 10.37
C GLY A 82 -22.73 -37.94 9.66
N GLY A 83 -22.88 -37.92 8.33
CA GLY A 83 -23.60 -38.98 7.58
C GLY A 83 -25.06 -38.67 7.23
N GLU A 84 -25.89 -39.71 7.01
CA GLU A 84 -27.29 -39.55 6.58
C GLU A 84 -28.16 -38.80 7.61
N ALA A 85 -28.99 -37.89 7.12
CA ALA A 85 -29.86 -37.08 7.97
C ALA A 85 -31.04 -37.86 8.55
N SER A 86 -31.35 -37.61 9.82
CA SER A 86 -32.60 -38.05 10.44
C SER A 86 -33.83 -37.37 9.80
N ASP A 87 -35.00 -38.00 9.89
CA ASP A 87 -36.25 -37.41 9.36
C ASP A 87 -36.58 -36.07 10.02
N ALA A 88 -36.20 -35.87 11.29
CA ALA A 88 -36.33 -34.60 11.99
C ALA A 88 -35.45 -33.50 11.35
N GLU A 89 -34.18 -33.82 11.04
CA GLU A 89 -33.27 -32.88 10.38
C GLU A 89 -33.71 -32.56 8.94
N LYS A 90 -34.21 -33.56 8.19
CA LYS A 90 -34.78 -33.36 6.85
C LYS A 90 -36.00 -32.43 6.88
N ASN A 91 -36.91 -32.61 7.85
CA ASN A 91 -38.08 -31.75 8.00
C ASN A 91 -37.70 -30.32 8.39
N GLN A 92 -36.68 -30.16 9.24
CA GLN A 92 -36.20 -28.85 9.66
C GLN A 92 -35.52 -28.10 8.50
N ILE A 93 -34.66 -28.76 7.72
CA ILE A 93 -34.06 -28.16 6.51
C ILE A 93 -35.14 -27.78 5.50
N SER A 94 -36.13 -28.65 5.27
CA SER A 94 -37.27 -28.37 4.38
C SER A 94 -38.05 -27.13 4.83
N THR A 95 -38.20 -26.93 6.15
CA THR A 95 -38.87 -25.75 6.72
C THR A 95 -38.08 -24.48 6.45
N TYR A 96 -36.76 -24.48 6.66
CA TYR A 96 -35.92 -23.31 6.36
C TYR A 96 -35.93 -22.97 4.87
N LEU A 97 -35.86 -23.98 3.99
CA LEU A 97 -35.92 -23.78 2.55
C LEU A 97 -37.27 -23.22 2.08
N LEU A 98 -38.37 -23.63 2.72
CA LEU A 98 -39.69 -23.05 2.46
C LEU A 98 -39.75 -21.59 2.92
N GLN A 99 -39.22 -21.27 4.10
CA GLN A 99 -39.16 -19.90 4.62
C GLN A 99 -38.34 -18.96 3.73
N LEU A 100 -37.22 -19.43 3.18
CA LEU A 100 -36.40 -18.68 2.22
C LEU A 100 -37.20 -18.24 0.99
N LYS A 101 -38.17 -19.05 0.54
CA LYS A 101 -39.04 -18.73 -0.60
C LYS A 101 -40.08 -17.65 -0.27
N THR A 102 -40.52 -17.58 1.00
CA THR A 102 -41.61 -16.68 1.42
C THR A 102 -41.19 -15.23 1.70
N ILE A 103 -39.90 -14.95 1.94
CA ILE A 103 -39.39 -13.63 2.36
C ILE A 103 -39.36 -12.57 1.22
N HIS A 104 -39.94 -12.86 0.05
CA HIS A 104 -39.61 -12.17 -1.20
C HIS A 104 -40.23 -10.76 -1.43
N THR A 105 -40.57 -10.00 -0.39
CA THR A 105 -41.37 -8.75 -0.54
C THR A 105 -40.94 -7.54 0.30
N GLU A 106 -39.72 -7.45 0.82
CA GLU A 106 -39.27 -6.20 1.47
C GLU A 106 -38.15 -5.51 0.68
N THR A 107 -38.50 -4.37 0.09
CA THR A 107 -37.59 -3.48 -0.64
C THR A 107 -37.01 -2.47 0.35
N HIS A 108 -35.69 -2.39 0.50
CA HIS A 108 -35.04 -1.36 1.31
C HIS A 108 -34.32 -0.31 0.46
N SER A 109 -34.50 0.95 0.89
CA SER A 109 -33.88 2.16 0.36
C SER A 109 -32.43 2.31 0.84
N ILE A 110 -31.61 2.89 -0.03
CA ILE A 110 -30.14 2.94 0.08
C ILE A 110 -29.73 4.17 0.89
N ILE A 111 -28.87 3.98 1.90
CA ILE A 111 -28.22 5.06 2.66
C ILE A 111 -27.18 5.74 1.77
N SER A 112 -27.39 7.02 1.48
CA SER A 112 -26.46 7.90 0.80
C SER A 112 -25.53 8.59 1.81
N SER A 113 -24.22 8.30 1.75
CA SER A 113 -23.20 9.25 2.19
C SER A 113 -22.33 9.60 0.98
N GLY A 114 -22.57 10.80 0.44
CA GLY A 114 -21.75 11.39 -0.60
C GLY A 114 -20.47 11.91 0.02
N ILE A 115 -19.33 11.49 -0.53
CA ILE A 115 -18.03 12.13 -0.29
C ILE A 115 -17.67 12.79 -1.62
N THR A 116 -17.72 14.11 -1.66
CA THR A 116 -17.28 14.95 -2.78
C THR A 116 -15.88 15.46 -2.50
N HIS A 117 -14.88 14.94 -3.22
CA HIS A 117 -13.54 15.51 -3.21
C HIS A 117 -13.48 16.71 -4.16
N HIS A 118 -13.39 17.92 -3.61
CA HIS A 118 -12.92 19.09 -4.34
C HIS A 118 -11.38 19.10 -4.32
N GLN A 119 -10.77 18.99 -5.52
CA GLN A 119 -9.35 19.25 -5.74
C GLN A 119 -9.16 20.75 -5.91
N ALA A 120 -8.52 21.40 -4.93
CA ALA A 120 -7.93 22.73 -5.09
C ALA A 120 -6.41 22.58 -5.23
N SER A 121 -5.86 23.25 -6.23
CA SER A 121 -4.46 23.27 -6.64
C SER A 121 -3.61 24.20 -5.74
N ASN A 122 -3.57 23.96 -4.44
CA ASN A 122 -2.74 24.73 -3.53
C ASN A 122 -1.66 23.87 -2.88
N ASN A 123 -0.39 24.27 -3.03
CA ASN A 123 0.77 23.58 -2.45
C ASN A 123 1.23 24.23 -1.12
N LEU A 124 0.41 25.11 -0.52
CA LEU A 124 0.69 25.84 0.71
C LEU A 124 0.83 24.92 1.94
N VAL A 125 1.86 25.10 2.74
CA VAL A 125 2.12 24.35 3.98
C VAL A 125 2.36 25.32 5.12
N TYR A 126 1.55 25.26 6.18
CA TYR A 126 1.78 26.06 7.38
C TYR A 126 2.80 25.42 8.31
N VAL A 127 3.78 26.20 8.77
CA VAL A 127 4.86 25.74 9.67
C VAL A 127 4.86 26.57 10.95
N LEU A 128 4.47 25.96 12.08
CA LEU A 128 4.50 26.57 13.41
C LEU A 128 5.74 26.10 14.17
N GLU A 129 6.79 26.90 14.12
CA GLU A 129 8.08 26.62 14.77
C GLU A 129 8.77 27.93 15.16
N LYS A 130 9.29 28.00 16.40
CA LYS A 130 10.01 29.16 16.94
C LYS A 130 11.48 29.18 16.53
N ASN A 131 12.09 28.00 16.34
CA ASN A 131 13.49 27.90 16.00
C ASN A 131 13.73 28.27 14.53
N THR A 132 14.30 29.44 14.29
CA THR A 132 14.55 29.99 12.95
C THR A 132 15.46 29.12 12.08
N ALA A 133 16.42 28.40 12.68
CA ALA A 133 17.27 27.47 11.94
C ALA A 133 16.47 26.26 11.45
N LEU A 134 15.58 25.73 12.29
CA LEU A 134 14.70 24.62 11.94
C LEU A 134 13.62 25.03 10.94
N VAL A 135 13.02 26.22 11.07
CA VAL A 135 12.10 26.78 10.07
C VAL A 135 12.79 26.85 8.71
N LYS A 136 14.04 27.33 8.65
CA LYS A 136 14.80 27.41 7.40
C LYS A 136 15.07 26.03 6.81
N GLU A 137 15.43 25.06 7.64
CA GLU A 137 15.68 23.68 7.23
C GLU A 137 14.42 23.00 6.66
N VAL A 138 13.31 23.04 7.39
CA VAL A 138 12.02 22.46 6.96
C VAL A 138 11.49 23.19 5.71
N SER A 139 11.56 24.52 5.69
CA SER A 139 11.13 25.30 4.52
C SER A 139 11.91 24.95 3.26
N GLN A 140 13.25 24.79 3.37
CA GLN A 140 14.06 24.40 2.22
C GLN A 140 13.69 22.99 1.73
N MET A 141 13.41 22.06 2.63
CA MET A 141 12.95 20.72 2.26
C MET A 141 11.60 20.75 1.54
N LEU A 142 10.65 21.54 2.04
CA LEU A 142 9.32 21.71 1.43
C LEU A 142 9.40 22.34 0.03
N LEU A 143 10.21 23.39 -0.12
CA LEU A 143 10.45 24.04 -1.42
C LEU A 143 11.06 23.07 -2.45
N ASN A 144 12.00 22.22 -2.01
CA ASN A 144 12.60 21.20 -2.89
C ASN A 144 11.61 20.11 -3.33
N MET A 145 10.49 19.98 -2.62
CA MET A 145 9.40 19.04 -2.92
C MET A 145 8.21 19.75 -3.63
N ASP A 146 8.42 20.96 -4.16
CA ASP A 146 7.41 21.81 -4.81
C ASP A 146 6.25 22.25 -3.89
N TYR A 147 6.47 22.32 -2.57
CA TYR A 147 5.54 22.90 -1.60
C TYR A 147 5.92 24.34 -1.23
N ASN A 148 4.91 25.13 -0.88
CA ASN A 148 5.06 26.53 -0.49
C ASN A 148 4.96 26.67 1.04
N PRO A 149 6.08 26.67 1.79
CA PRO A 149 6.04 26.84 3.23
C PRO A 149 5.68 28.28 3.62
N TYR A 150 4.80 28.42 4.60
CA TYR A 150 4.47 29.69 5.23
C TYR A 150 4.63 29.56 6.75
N SER A 151 5.59 30.30 7.30
CA SER A 151 5.93 30.24 8.72
C SER A 151 4.98 31.08 9.55
N LEU A 152 4.53 30.51 10.66
CA LEU A 152 3.68 31.14 11.65
C LEU A 152 4.37 31.08 13.01
N ASP A 153 4.25 32.13 13.81
CA ASP A 153 4.90 32.26 15.11
C ASP A 153 3.98 31.93 16.30
N SER A 154 2.67 31.85 16.04
CA SER A 154 1.63 31.75 17.06
C SER A 154 0.44 30.90 16.62
N THR A 155 -0.27 30.34 17.60
CA THR A 155 -1.50 29.54 17.39
C THR A 155 -2.65 30.41 16.90
N MET A 156 -2.76 31.65 17.38
CA MET A 156 -3.69 32.64 16.85
C MET A 156 -3.44 32.94 15.36
N GLY A 157 -2.17 33.07 14.96
CA GLY A 157 -1.80 33.22 13.55
C GLY A 157 -2.26 32.05 12.68
N LEU A 158 -2.14 30.82 13.20
CA LEU A 158 -2.65 29.63 12.53
C LEU A 158 -4.17 29.64 12.36
N GLU A 159 -4.92 30.01 13.39
CA GLU A 159 -6.38 30.09 13.31
C GLU A 159 -6.85 31.10 12.26
N LEU A 160 -6.19 32.26 12.18
CA LEU A 160 -6.49 33.28 11.17
C LEU A 160 -6.11 32.81 9.77
N ALA A 161 -4.90 32.28 9.59
CA ALA A 161 -4.42 31.81 8.29
C ALA A 161 -5.32 30.69 7.72
N LEU A 162 -5.75 29.75 8.56
CA LEU A 162 -6.67 28.68 8.15
C LEU A 162 -8.06 29.18 7.71
N ARG A 163 -8.50 30.37 8.15
CA ARG A 163 -9.75 30.99 7.69
C ARG A 163 -9.59 31.70 6.35
N GLU A 164 -8.39 32.18 6.05
CA GLU A 164 -8.08 32.87 4.81
C GLU A 164 -7.82 31.88 3.66
N GLU A 165 -6.94 30.91 3.88
CA GLU A 165 -6.53 29.98 2.84
C GLU A 165 -6.27 28.57 3.43
N PRO A 166 -6.98 27.52 2.97
CA PRO A 166 -6.72 26.17 3.43
C PRO A 166 -5.39 25.64 2.85
N PRO A 167 -4.43 25.23 3.69
CA PRO A 167 -3.17 24.64 3.24
C PRO A 167 -3.36 23.16 2.84
N ILE A 168 -2.38 22.60 2.13
CA ILE A 168 -2.29 21.16 1.88
C ILE A 168 -1.78 20.39 3.10
N ALA A 169 -1.09 21.05 4.04
CA ALA A 169 -0.60 20.44 5.28
C ALA A 169 -0.27 21.48 6.36
N ILE A 170 -0.23 21.02 7.61
CA ILE A 170 0.22 21.78 8.77
C ILE A 170 1.37 21.03 9.45
N ILE A 171 2.48 21.71 9.73
CA ILE A 171 3.58 21.22 10.56
C ILE A 171 3.59 22.06 11.84
N ILE A 172 3.50 21.42 13.00
CA ILE A 172 3.44 22.09 14.30
C ILE A 172 4.49 21.52 15.26
N ASN A 173 5.25 22.38 15.94
CA ASN A 173 6.08 21.94 17.04
C ASN A 173 5.22 21.56 18.25
N SER A 174 5.51 20.43 18.89
CA SER A 174 4.81 19.93 20.07
C SER A 174 4.68 20.94 21.22
N SER A 175 5.58 21.94 21.32
CA SER A 175 5.49 23.03 22.29
C SER A 175 4.28 23.95 22.11
N TYR A 176 3.58 23.89 20.98
CA TYR A 176 2.34 24.61 20.71
C TYR A 176 1.08 23.76 20.95
N LEU A 177 1.22 22.48 21.34
CA LEU A 177 0.09 21.57 21.55
C LEU A 177 -0.40 21.58 23.01
N ASP A 178 -1.03 22.68 23.41
CA ASP A 178 -1.83 22.73 24.63
C ASP A 178 -3.25 22.17 24.39
N ASN A 179 -4.05 22.08 25.46
CA ASN A 179 -5.40 21.51 25.39
C ASN A 179 -6.33 22.31 24.45
N GLU A 180 -6.21 23.65 24.42
CA GLU A 180 -7.07 24.50 23.60
C GLU A 180 -6.77 24.28 22.11
N VAL A 181 -5.48 24.25 21.75
CA VAL A 181 -5.02 24.01 20.38
C VAL A 181 -5.38 22.59 19.92
N ILE A 182 -5.22 21.60 20.80
CA ILE A 182 -5.62 20.22 20.50
C ILE A 182 -7.12 20.15 20.18
N ASP A 183 -7.97 20.78 20.98
CA ASP A 183 -9.41 20.77 20.76
C ASP A 183 -9.80 21.53 19.49
N PHE A 184 -9.12 22.63 19.17
CA PHE A 184 -9.26 23.34 17.90
C PHE A 184 -8.91 22.44 16.70
N LEU A 185 -7.75 21.78 16.74
CA LEU A 185 -7.28 20.91 15.66
C LEU A 185 -8.19 19.68 15.45
N LYS A 186 -8.73 19.09 16.53
CA LYS A 186 -9.68 17.99 16.45
C LYS A 186 -10.99 18.36 15.76
N LYS A 187 -11.55 19.53 16.10
CA LYS A 187 -12.81 20.01 15.50
C LYS A 187 -12.69 20.16 13.98
N ARG A 188 -11.49 20.47 13.48
CA ARG A 188 -11.20 20.59 12.05
C ARG A 188 -11.27 19.26 11.29
N GLN A 189 -10.98 18.13 11.93
CA GLN A 189 -11.00 16.83 11.24
C GLN A 189 -12.39 16.29 10.92
N HIS A 190 -13.45 16.93 11.44
CA HIS A 190 -14.84 16.54 11.18
C HIS A 190 -15.48 17.28 9.98
N THR A 191 -14.74 18.16 9.29
CA THR A 191 -15.19 18.82 8.06
C THR A 191 -14.71 18.05 6.81
N GLU A 192 -15.37 18.24 5.66
CA GLU A 192 -15.25 17.41 4.44
C GLU A 192 -13.83 17.35 3.80
N GLN A 193 -12.84 18.08 4.34
CA GLN A 193 -11.42 18.01 3.94
C GLN A 193 -10.49 17.90 5.17
N SER A 194 -10.01 16.68 5.45
CA SER A 194 -9.00 16.46 6.48
C SER A 194 -7.61 16.89 5.98
N ILE A 195 -7.18 18.11 6.31
CA ILE A 195 -5.80 18.57 6.06
C ILE A 195 -4.81 17.76 6.94
N PRO A 196 -3.78 17.12 6.37
CA PRO A 196 -2.71 16.45 7.10
C PRO A 196 -2.03 17.31 8.17
N LEU A 197 -1.75 16.73 9.33
CA LEU A 197 -1.09 17.38 10.47
C LEU A 197 0.16 16.61 10.89
N PHE A 198 1.32 17.27 10.90
CA PHE A 198 2.60 16.70 11.30
C PHE A 198 3.13 17.39 12.54
N CYS A 199 3.72 16.63 13.48
CA CYS A 199 4.29 17.18 14.70
C CYS A 199 5.81 17.08 14.75
N LEU A 200 6.50 18.17 15.11
CA LEU A 200 7.93 18.15 15.43
C LEU A 200 8.13 18.01 16.94
N ILE A 201 8.94 17.02 17.35
CA ILE A 201 9.14 16.66 18.76
C ILE A 201 10.60 16.89 19.14
N PRO A 202 10.89 17.69 20.19
CA PRO A 202 12.26 18.10 20.53
C PRO A 202 13.11 17.00 21.19
N ASN A 203 12.50 16.02 21.85
CA ASN A 203 13.20 15.01 22.65
C ASN A 203 12.60 13.60 22.45
N SER A 204 13.26 12.59 23.04
CA SER A 204 12.78 11.20 23.00
C SER A 204 11.66 10.89 24.00
N GLU A 205 11.12 11.91 24.70
CA GLU A 205 10.13 11.71 25.75
C GLU A 205 8.76 11.30 25.21
N LEU A 206 8.01 10.58 26.03
CA LEU A 206 6.69 10.07 25.68
C LEU A 206 5.63 11.19 25.65
N TYR A 207 5.73 12.18 26.53
CA TYR A 207 4.66 13.16 26.71
C TYR A 207 4.37 14.02 25.46
N PRO A 208 5.37 14.61 24.78
CA PRO A 208 5.13 15.32 23.51
C PRO A 208 4.54 14.43 22.41
N ARG A 209 4.89 13.13 22.39
CA ARG A 209 4.31 12.16 21.46
C ARG A 209 2.83 11.93 21.76
N LEU A 210 2.45 11.86 23.03
CA LEU A 210 1.06 11.77 23.44
C LEU A 210 0.26 13.02 23.06
N LEU A 211 0.86 14.23 23.15
CA LEU A 211 0.21 15.45 22.67
C LEU A 211 -0.04 15.40 21.16
N ALA A 212 0.94 14.94 20.37
CA ALA A 212 0.77 14.76 18.93
C ALA A 212 -0.36 13.77 18.59
N ILE A 213 -0.42 12.63 19.29
CA ILE A 213 -1.52 11.66 19.10
C ILE A 213 -2.87 12.25 19.53
N ARG A 214 -2.92 12.97 20.65
CA ARG A 214 -4.15 13.64 21.11
C ARG A 214 -4.62 14.70 20.13
N ALA A 215 -3.71 15.39 19.44
CA ALA A 215 -4.02 16.33 18.37
C ALA A 215 -4.45 15.64 17.05
N ASN A 216 -4.47 14.30 17.01
CA ASN A 216 -4.66 13.50 15.80
C ASN A 216 -3.66 13.85 14.69
N CYS A 217 -2.39 14.08 15.02
CA CYS A 217 -1.33 14.20 14.02
C CYS A 217 -1.20 12.90 13.20
N ASP A 218 -1.08 13.03 11.88
CA ASP A 218 -0.87 11.93 10.93
C ASP A 218 0.51 11.30 11.07
N ALA A 219 1.51 12.10 11.47
CA ALA A 219 2.85 11.63 11.82
C ALA A 219 3.54 12.63 12.77
N PHE A 220 4.58 12.15 13.45
CA PHE A 220 5.48 12.99 14.23
C PHE A 220 6.93 12.64 13.94
N PHE A 221 7.81 13.62 14.08
CA PHE A 221 9.24 13.52 13.79
C PHE A 221 10.04 14.00 14.98
N GLN A 222 10.85 13.10 15.56
CA GLN A 222 11.76 13.46 16.63
C GLN A 222 12.95 14.23 16.04
N LEU A 223 13.28 15.39 16.62
CA LEU A 223 14.41 16.22 16.25
C LEU A 223 15.73 15.67 16.86
N PRO A 224 16.84 15.65 16.10
CA PRO A 224 16.89 15.81 14.64
C PRO A 224 16.25 14.59 13.95
N PHE A 225 15.45 14.83 12.90
CA PHE A 225 14.78 13.74 12.16
C PHE A 225 15.55 13.35 10.90
N ASP A 226 15.28 12.14 10.41
CA ASP A 226 15.73 11.70 9.09
C ASP A 226 14.96 12.44 7.99
N LYS A 227 15.70 13.13 7.11
CA LYS A 227 15.13 13.99 6.06
C LYS A 227 14.44 13.20 4.95
N SER A 228 15.00 12.06 4.58
CA SER A 228 14.43 11.17 3.56
C SER A 228 13.12 10.58 4.07
N TYR A 229 13.12 10.11 5.32
CA TYR A 229 11.91 9.62 5.97
C TYR A 229 10.84 10.73 6.11
N PHE A 230 11.24 11.95 6.51
CA PHE A 230 10.34 13.09 6.54
C PHE A 230 9.71 13.35 5.16
N ALA A 231 10.53 13.50 4.12
CA ALA A 231 10.08 13.84 2.77
C ALA A 231 9.08 12.80 2.25
N GLN A 232 9.39 11.52 2.42
CA GLN A 232 8.52 10.44 1.99
C GLN A 232 7.20 10.38 2.76
N ILE A 233 7.23 10.45 4.09
CA ILE A 233 5.99 10.43 4.90
C ILE A 233 5.16 11.67 4.62
N PHE A 234 5.80 12.83 4.51
CA PHE A 234 5.14 14.09 4.16
C PHE A 234 4.45 13.97 2.79
N GLN A 235 5.18 13.63 1.73
CA GLN A 235 4.62 13.43 0.39
C GLN A 235 3.53 12.34 0.37
N SER A 236 3.73 11.23 1.08
CA SER A 236 2.74 10.14 1.16
C SER A 236 1.41 10.58 1.79
N LYS A 237 1.43 11.60 2.66
CA LYS A 237 0.25 12.10 3.35
C LYS A 237 -0.34 13.36 2.68
N CYS A 238 0.50 14.17 2.04
CA CYS A 238 0.11 15.41 1.36
C CYS A 238 -0.32 15.20 -0.09
N ASN A 239 0.22 14.21 -0.80
CA ASN A 239 -0.27 13.85 -2.13
C ASN A 239 -1.65 13.22 -1.98
N THR A 240 -2.68 13.97 -2.37
CA THR A 240 -4.06 13.51 -2.56
C THR A 240 -4.22 12.59 -3.78
N SER A 241 -3.12 12.05 -4.33
CA SER A 241 -3.22 10.73 -4.93
C SER A 241 -3.62 9.79 -3.80
N THR A 242 -4.94 9.59 -3.65
CA THR A 242 -5.56 8.53 -2.85
C THR A 242 -4.55 7.43 -2.61
N GLU A 243 -4.19 7.13 -1.35
CA GLU A 243 -3.28 6.01 -1.02
C GLU A 243 -3.75 4.80 -1.83
N SER A 244 -3.06 4.56 -2.93
CA SER A 244 -3.57 3.78 -4.05
C SER A 244 -3.16 2.35 -3.79
N PHE A 245 -3.59 1.82 -2.64
CA PHE A 245 -3.36 0.43 -2.33
C PHE A 245 -4.05 -0.41 -3.39
N ARG A 246 -3.30 -1.37 -3.89
CA ARG A 246 -3.69 -2.24 -4.98
C ARG A 246 -4.27 -3.49 -4.36
N ILE A 247 -5.59 -3.59 -4.33
CA ILE A 247 -6.30 -4.65 -3.63
C ILE A 247 -6.78 -5.69 -4.63
N LEU A 248 -6.32 -6.93 -4.48
CA LEU A 248 -6.82 -8.05 -5.25
C LEU A 248 -7.99 -8.68 -4.48
N VAL A 249 -9.18 -8.70 -5.07
CA VAL A 249 -10.37 -9.35 -4.51
C VAL A 249 -10.53 -10.71 -5.18
N VAL A 250 -10.41 -11.78 -4.41
CA VAL A 250 -10.52 -13.16 -4.88
C VAL A 250 -11.80 -13.76 -4.31
N ASP A 251 -12.82 -13.94 -5.14
CA ASP A 251 -14.14 -14.46 -4.77
C ASP A 251 -14.78 -15.06 -6.03
N ASP A 252 -15.28 -16.30 -5.96
CA ASP A 252 -15.87 -17.01 -7.10
C ASP A 252 -17.19 -16.39 -7.56
N SER A 253 -17.85 -15.61 -6.69
CA SER A 253 -19.02 -14.83 -7.03
C SER A 253 -18.63 -13.52 -7.70
N GLU A 254 -18.74 -13.48 -9.02
CA GLU A 254 -18.52 -12.27 -9.85
C GLU A 254 -19.23 -11.04 -9.28
N SER A 255 -20.48 -11.19 -8.85
CA SER A 255 -21.27 -10.08 -8.27
C SER A 255 -20.72 -9.55 -6.95
N LEU A 256 -20.21 -10.43 -6.08
CA LEU A 256 -19.65 -10.03 -4.78
C LEU A 256 -18.25 -9.44 -4.96
N ALA A 257 -17.44 -10.06 -5.80
CA ALA A 257 -16.13 -9.54 -6.17
C ALA A 257 -16.25 -8.12 -6.75
N GLU A 258 -17.21 -7.88 -7.66
CA GLU A 258 -17.48 -6.56 -8.22
C GLU A 258 -18.00 -5.58 -7.16
N TYR A 259 -18.88 -6.01 -6.26
CA TYR A 259 -19.37 -5.18 -5.17
C TYR A 259 -18.22 -4.66 -4.28
N TYR A 260 -17.36 -5.55 -3.78
CA TYR A 260 -16.22 -5.15 -2.93
C TYR A 260 -15.22 -4.26 -3.68
N THR A 261 -14.94 -4.59 -4.94
CA THR A 261 -14.10 -3.80 -5.85
C THR A 261 -14.63 -2.36 -5.98
N LEU A 262 -15.94 -2.17 -6.19
CA LEU A 262 -16.56 -0.85 -6.28
C LEU A 262 -16.49 -0.06 -4.98
N ILE A 263 -16.75 -0.70 -3.83
CA ILE A 263 -16.66 -0.07 -2.50
C ILE A 263 -15.24 0.42 -2.23
N LEU A 264 -14.24 -0.43 -2.47
CA LEU A 264 -12.84 -0.11 -2.24
C LEU A 264 -12.33 0.95 -3.23
N THR A 265 -12.75 0.88 -4.50
CA THR A 265 -12.45 1.91 -5.51
C THR A 265 -13.03 3.27 -5.14
N LYS A 266 -14.28 3.30 -4.64
CA LYS A 266 -14.91 4.53 -4.13
C LYS A 266 -14.11 5.15 -2.98
N ALA A 267 -13.38 4.33 -2.22
CA ALA A 267 -12.52 4.76 -1.12
C ALA A 267 -11.07 5.11 -1.55
N GLY A 268 -10.80 5.18 -2.86
CA GLY A 268 -9.52 5.64 -3.42
C GLY A 268 -8.48 4.53 -3.68
N MET A 269 -8.85 3.26 -3.53
CA MET A 269 -7.94 2.14 -3.77
C MET A 269 -7.99 1.68 -5.23
N ILE A 270 -6.89 1.15 -5.75
CA ILE A 270 -6.88 0.47 -7.06
C ILE A 270 -7.29 -0.96 -6.80
N THR A 271 -8.30 -1.47 -7.48
CA THR A 271 -8.84 -2.79 -7.19
C THR A 271 -8.95 -3.63 -8.44
N ARG A 272 -8.87 -4.95 -8.27
CA ARG A 272 -9.10 -5.93 -9.33
C ARG A 272 -9.79 -7.14 -8.74
N ALA A 273 -10.79 -7.66 -9.46
CA ALA A 273 -11.49 -8.88 -9.10
C ALA A 273 -10.85 -10.07 -9.83
N LEU A 274 -10.73 -11.20 -9.13
CA LEU A 274 -10.31 -12.49 -9.63
C LEU A 274 -11.35 -13.53 -9.23
N THR A 275 -12.12 -14.03 -10.21
CA THR A 275 -13.19 -15.00 -9.98
C THR A 275 -12.74 -16.44 -10.16
N ASN A 276 -11.66 -16.67 -10.92
CA ASN A 276 -11.04 -17.97 -11.08
C ASN A 276 -9.77 -18.06 -10.19
N PRO A 277 -9.79 -18.85 -9.09
CA PRO A 277 -8.64 -18.94 -8.19
C PRO A 277 -7.40 -19.55 -8.85
N MET A 278 -7.54 -20.34 -9.92
CA MET A 278 -6.40 -20.97 -10.61
C MET A 278 -5.48 -19.96 -11.32
N GLU A 279 -5.97 -18.74 -11.58
CA GLU A 279 -5.20 -17.66 -12.22
C GLU A 279 -4.41 -16.80 -11.21
N LEU A 280 -4.52 -17.08 -9.91
CA LEU A 280 -3.97 -16.26 -8.82
C LEU A 280 -2.49 -15.90 -9.02
N LEU A 281 -1.62 -16.86 -9.29
CA LEU A 281 -0.18 -16.59 -9.41
C LEU A 281 0.16 -15.70 -10.60
N ASN A 282 -0.58 -15.79 -11.70
CA ASN A 282 -0.39 -14.91 -12.86
C ASN A 282 -0.87 -13.50 -12.53
N GLU A 283 -1.99 -13.39 -11.83
CA GLU A 283 -2.55 -12.13 -11.40
C GLU A 283 -1.67 -11.41 -10.38
N LEU A 284 -1.04 -12.14 -9.47
CA LEU A 284 -0.06 -11.58 -8.53
C LEU A 284 1.16 -10.99 -9.23
N LYS A 285 1.60 -11.56 -10.36
CA LYS A 285 2.72 -11.03 -11.14
C LYS A 285 2.33 -9.79 -11.94
N SER A 286 1.17 -9.83 -12.60
CA SER A 286 0.72 -8.77 -13.50
C SER A 286 0.15 -7.58 -12.74
N PHE A 287 -0.66 -7.85 -11.71
CA PHE A 287 -1.16 -6.85 -10.81
C PHE A 287 -0.01 -6.47 -9.90
N GLN A 288 0.51 -7.29 -8.99
CA GLN A 288 1.40 -6.91 -7.85
C GLN A 288 0.65 -6.24 -6.65
N PRO A 289 -0.42 -6.86 -6.13
CA PRO A 289 -1.24 -6.23 -5.09
C PRO A 289 -0.47 -5.92 -3.80
N ASP A 290 -0.95 -4.93 -3.06
CA ASP A 290 -0.50 -4.60 -1.70
C ASP A 290 -1.25 -5.41 -0.63
N LEU A 291 -2.41 -5.98 -0.98
CA LEU A 291 -3.25 -6.80 -0.11
C LEU A 291 -4.19 -7.69 -0.94
N ILE A 292 -4.46 -8.90 -0.43
CA ILE A 292 -5.49 -9.78 -0.97
C ILE A 292 -6.69 -9.82 -0.01
N LEU A 293 -7.88 -9.57 -0.56
CA LEU A 293 -9.15 -9.85 0.09
C LEU A 293 -9.68 -11.15 -0.50
N MET A 294 -9.74 -12.23 0.28
CA MET A 294 -9.92 -13.59 -0.23
C MET A 294 -11.13 -14.26 0.41
N ASP A 295 -12.04 -14.77 -0.40
CA ASP A 295 -13.09 -15.67 0.09
C ASP A 295 -12.50 -17.02 0.54
N ILE A 296 -13.09 -17.61 1.58
CA ILE A 296 -12.60 -18.90 2.09
C ILE A 296 -13.09 -20.08 1.23
N TYR A 297 -14.27 -20.00 0.64
CA TYR A 297 -14.93 -21.15 0.05
C TYR A 297 -15.16 -20.92 -1.45
N MET A 298 -14.22 -21.38 -2.27
CA MET A 298 -14.29 -21.27 -3.73
C MET A 298 -14.34 -22.67 -4.38
N PRO A 299 -14.78 -22.77 -5.64
CA PRO A 299 -14.63 -24.00 -6.42
C PRO A 299 -13.15 -24.40 -6.51
N GLU A 300 -12.90 -25.72 -6.54
CA GLU A 300 -11.58 -26.36 -6.73
C GLU A 300 -10.58 -26.21 -5.56
N CYS A 301 -10.61 -25.10 -4.82
CA CYS A 301 -9.73 -24.88 -3.67
C CYS A 301 -10.35 -23.94 -2.62
N THR A 302 -9.89 -24.06 -1.39
CA THR A 302 -10.21 -23.11 -0.31
C THR A 302 -9.23 -21.93 -0.30
N GLY A 303 -9.69 -20.77 0.17
CA GLY A 303 -8.81 -19.62 0.39
C GLY A 303 -7.67 -19.91 1.39
N LEU A 304 -7.89 -20.84 2.32
CA LEU A 304 -6.86 -21.29 3.26
C LEU A 304 -5.72 -22.04 2.57
N GLU A 305 -6.04 -22.92 1.62
CA GLU A 305 -5.03 -23.62 0.81
C GLU A 305 -4.22 -22.64 -0.03
N LEU A 306 -4.89 -21.67 -0.67
CA LEU A 306 -4.21 -20.62 -1.44
C LEU A 306 -3.29 -19.78 -0.56
N ALA A 307 -3.74 -19.37 0.64
CA ALA A 307 -2.89 -18.65 1.58
C ALA A 307 -1.66 -19.48 2.00
N ALA A 308 -1.84 -20.77 2.28
CA ALA A 308 -0.74 -21.67 2.62
C ALA A 308 0.28 -21.80 1.47
N VAL A 309 -0.17 -21.82 0.20
CA VAL A 309 0.70 -21.76 -0.98
C VAL A 309 1.47 -20.43 -1.01
N LEU A 310 0.80 -19.30 -0.86
CA LEU A 310 1.43 -17.97 -0.88
C LEU A 310 2.46 -17.79 0.24
N ARG A 311 2.26 -18.42 1.40
CA ARG A 311 3.24 -18.39 2.50
C ARG A 311 4.49 -19.23 2.25
N LYS A 312 4.45 -20.17 1.30
CA LYS A 312 5.62 -20.93 0.84
C LYS A 312 6.36 -20.27 -0.33
N GLU A 313 5.70 -19.33 -1.00
CA GLU A 313 6.30 -18.53 -2.08
C GLU A 313 7.07 -17.33 -1.52
N LYS A 314 8.39 -17.28 -1.76
CA LYS A 314 9.29 -16.24 -1.23
C LYS A 314 8.83 -14.81 -1.57
N ASN A 315 8.24 -14.63 -2.74
CA ASN A 315 7.79 -13.32 -3.24
C ASN A 315 6.48 -12.85 -2.60
N TYR A 316 5.68 -13.75 -2.02
CA TYR A 316 4.33 -13.46 -1.51
C TYR A 316 4.17 -13.75 -0.01
N THR A 317 5.22 -14.23 0.65
CA THR A 317 5.20 -14.57 2.08
C THR A 317 4.72 -13.40 2.96
N LYS A 318 5.01 -12.15 2.55
CA LYS A 318 4.71 -10.93 3.30
C LYS A 318 3.42 -10.21 2.85
N LEU A 319 2.80 -10.68 1.78
CA LEU A 319 1.60 -10.06 1.22
C LEU A 319 0.44 -10.26 2.21
N PRO A 320 -0.18 -9.19 2.73
CA PRO A 320 -1.27 -9.34 3.68
C PRO A 320 -2.50 -9.99 3.03
N ILE A 321 -3.09 -10.95 3.74
CA ILE A 321 -4.30 -11.67 3.31
C ILE A 321 -5.39 -11.43 4.36
N ILE A 322 -6.51 -10.83 3.92
CA ILE A 322 -7.73 -10.71 4.71
C ILE A 322 -8.74 -11.74 4.19
N PHE A 323 -9.17 -12.64 5.06
CA PHE A 323 -10.23 -13.58 4.70
C PHE A 323 -11.62 -12.97 4.85
N LEU A 324 -12.50 -13.30 3.91
CA LEU A 324 -13.94 -13.11 4.01
C LEU A 324 -14.61 -14.46 4.23
N SER A 325 -15.50 -14.56 5.22
CA SER A 325 -16.21 -15.81 5.50
C SER A 325 -17.57 -15.56 6.12
N THR A 326 -18.50 -16.50 5.96
CA THR A 326 -19.71 -16.52 6.80
C THR A 326 -19.45 -17.13 8.17
N GLU A 327 -18.34 -17.86 8.39
CA GLU A 327 -18.03 -18.56 9.64
C GLU A 327 -17.90 -17.59 10.83
N ASP A 328 -18.56 -17.91 11.94
CA ASP A 328 -18.55 -17.17 13.20
C ASP A 328 -17.95 -17.98 14.36
N ASP A 329 -17.63 -19.26 14.15
CA ASP A 329 -16.89 -20.07 15.13
C ASP A 329 -15.45 -19.56 15.28
N ARG A 330 -15.22 -18.91 16.43
CA ARG A 330 -13.93 -18.33 16.82
C ARG A 330 -12.78 -19.33 16.79
N ASN A 331 -12.99 -20.61 17.08
CA ASN A 331 -11.92 -21.62 17.05
C ASN A 331 -11.51 -21.96 15.61
N LYS A 332 -12.48 -22.06 14.69
CA LYS A 332 -12.22 -22.28 13.26
C LYS A 332 -11.55 -21.05 12.63
N ILE A 333 -11.94 -19.84 13.04
CA ILE A 333 -11.28 -18.59 12.65
C ILE A 333 -9.82 -18.57 13.13
N LEU A 334 -9.55 -18.92 14.38
CA LEU A 334 -8.18 -18.96 14.93
C LEU A 334 -7.31 -20.01 14.22
N PHE A 335 -7.88 -21.18 13.90
CA PHE A 335 -7.19 -22.19 13.10
C PHE A 335 -6.89 -21.69 11.68
N ALA A 336 -7.86 -21.06 11.02
CA ALA A 336 -7.67 -20.43 9.71
C ALA A 336 -6.57 -19.35 9.72
N MET A 337 -6.49 -18.54 10.79
CA MET A 337 -5.42 -17.56 10.96
C MET A 337 -4.04 -18.21 11.09
N SER A 338 -3.94 -19.39 11.73
CA SER A 338 -2.68 -20.12 11.85
C SER A 338 -2.11 -20.60 10.50
N LEU A 339 -2.95 -20.70 9.47
CA LEU A 339 -2.57 -21.12 8.11
C LEU A 339 -2.08 -19.95 7.23
N GLY A 340 -1.99 -18.74 7.79
CA GLY A 340 -1.31 -17.61 7.16
C GLY A 340 -2.15 -16.38 6.87
N GLY A 341 -3.41 -16.30 7.34
CA GLY A 341 -4.20 -15.07 7.25
C GLY A 341 -3.74 -13.98 8.22
N ASP A 342 -3.76 -12.71 7.80
CA ASP A 342 -3.41 -11.55 8.63
C ASP A 342 -4.61 -10.94 9.35
N ASP A 343 -5.81 -11.18 8.82
CA ASP A 343 -7.07 -10.73 9.40
C ASP A 343 -8.26 -11.52 8.85
N PHE A 344 -9.41 -11.34 9.48
CA PHE A 344 -10.65 -12.02 9.11
C PHE A 344 -11.85 -11.08 9.25
N LEU A 345 -12.72 -11.08 8.24
CA LEU A 345 -13.96 -10.30 8.22
C LEU A 345 -15.16 -11.23 8.02
N CYS A 346 -16.04 -11.29 9.03
CA CYS A 346 -17.30 -12.03 8.93
C CYS A 346 -18.26 -11.31 7.96
N LYS A 347 -18.82 -12.05 7.00
CA LYS A 347 -19.91 -11.62 6.12
C LYS A 347 -21.24 -11.67 6.93
N PRO A 348 -22.11 -10.64 6.86
CA PRO A 348 -21.95 -9.39 6.10
C PRO A 348 -20.97 -8.42 6.75
N VAL A 349 -20.06 -7.88 5.93
CA VAL A 349 -19.18 -6.78 6.33
C VAL A 349 -19.74 -5.44 5.84
N SER A 350 -19.83 -4.45 6.73
CA SER A 350 -20.26 -3.11 6.33
C SER A 350 -19.20 -2.43 5.46
N PRO A 351 -19.58 -1.58 4.48
CA PRO A 351 -18.61 -0.87 3.64
C PRO A 351 -17.54 -0.08 4.43
N ALA A 352 -17.96 0.58 5.51
CA ALA A 352 -17.05 1.34 6.37
C ALA A 352 -16.03 0.42 7.09
N HIS A 353 -16.49 -0.73 7.59
CA HIS A 353 -15.61 -1.69 8.26
C HIS A 353 -14.61 -2.30 7.26
N LEU A 354 -15.08 -2.70 6.08
CA LEU A 354 -14.24 -3.24 5.01
C LEU A 354 -13.12 -2.27 4.62
N VAL A 355 -13.48 -1.00 4.34
CA VAL A 355 -12.50 0.04 3.96
C VAL A 355 -11.49 0.27 5.08
N SER A 356 -11.96 0.35 6.33
CA SER A 356 -11.09 0.56 7.49
C SER A 356 -10.09 -0.58 7.67
N ALA A 357 -10.56 -1.84 7.63
CA ALA A 357 -9.74 -3.02 7.79
C ALA A 357 -8.68 -3.13 6.69
N VAL A 358 -9.10 -3.03 5.42
CA VAL A 358 -8.18 -3.09 4.27
C VAL A 358 -7.13 -1.98 4.35
N ARG A 359 -7.55 -0.73 4.58
CA ARG A 359 -6.62 0.40 4.66
C ARG A 359 -5.63 0.26 5.82
N SER A 360 -6.09 -0.19 6.99
CA SER A 360 -5.22 -0.40 8.15
C SER A 360 -4.14 -1.45 7.87
N ARG A 361 -4.51 -2.58 7.27
CA ARG A 361 -3.58 -3.67 6.97
C ARG A 361 -2.62 -3.33 5.85
N ALA A 362 -3.11 -2.71 4.77
CA ALA A 362 -2.26 -2.26 3.67
C ALA A 362 -1.24 -1.20 4.14
N ARG A 363 -1.66 -0.22 4.96
CA ARG A 363 -0.75 0.77 5.57
C ARG A 363 0.34 0.11 6.42
N ARG A 364 -0.05 -0.82 7.30
CA ARG A 364 0.90 -1.50 8.19
C ARG A 364 1.90 -2.33 7.39
N ALA A 365 1.43 -3.09 6.41
CA ALA A 365 2.29 -3.89 5.54
C ALA A 365 3.23 -3.00 4.72
N SER A 366 2.75 -1.88 4.18
CA SER A 366 3.56 -0.91 3.46
C SER A 366 4.66 -0.31 4.35
N ALA A 367 4.32 0.09 5.59
CA ALA A 367 5.30 0.63 6.55
C ALA A 367 6.36 -0.40 6.96
N LEU A 368 5.98 -1.67 7.16
CA LEU A 368 6.94 -2.74 7.43
C LEU A 368 7.81 -3.04 6.22
N ASN A 369 7.21 -3.09 5.02
CA ASN A 369 7.93 -3.28 3.78
C ASN A 369 8.97 -2.18 3.57
N TYR A 370 8.66 -0.93 3.91
CA TYR A 370 9.62 0.17 3.85
C TYR A 370 10.95 -0.18 4.55
N TYR A 371 10.91 -0.55 5.83
CA TYR A 371 12.13 -0.90 6.58
C TYR A 371 12.86 -2.14 6.04
N MET A 372 12.16 -2.99 5.29
CA MET A 372 12.76 -4.19 4.68
C MET A 372 13.34 -3.93 3.29
N ILE A 373 12.87 -2.91 2.57
CA ILE A 373 13.30 -2.61 1.20
C ILE A 373 14.28 -1.44 1.12
N THR A 374 14.42 -0.66 2.19
CA THR A 374 15.35 0.48 2.22
C THR A 374 16.59 0.21 3.05
N ASP A 375 17.65 0.94 2.74
CA ASP A 375 18.86 1.02 3.53
C ASP A 375 18.65 1.97 4.71
N SER A 376 18.90 1.47 5.92
CA SER A 376 18.64 2.20 7.18
C SER A 376 19.40 3.52 7.35
N LEU A 377 20.50 3.71 6.61
CA LEU A 377 21.33 4.92 6.73
C LEU A 377 20.92 5.99 5.72
N THR A 378 20.60 5.60 4.49
CA THR A 378 20.38 6.53 3.37
C THR A 378 18.90 6.71 3.01
N GLY A 379 18.04 5.77 3.40
CA GLY A 379 16.62 5.73 3.03
C GLY A 379 16.34 5.32 1.58
N LEU A 380 17.39 5.08 0.78
CA LEU A 380 17.30 4.53 -0.58
C LEU A 380 16.93 3.06 -0.55
N LEU A 381 16.64 2.44 -1.71
CA LEU A 381 16.49 0.98 -1.77
C LEU A 381 17.77 0.29 -1.28
N ASN A 382 17.63 -0.81 -0.54
CA ASN A 382 18.78 -1.65 -0.21
C ASN A 382 19.22 -2.50 -1.42
N HIS A 383 20.37 -3.14 -1.28
CA HIS A 383 20.98 -3.98 -2.32
C HIS A 383 20.01 -4.99 -2.93
N SER A 384 19.30 -5.78 -2.12
CA SER A 384 18.37 -6.78 -2.63
C SER A 384 17.19 -6.17 -3.38
N SER A 385 16.66 -5.05 -2.89
CA SER A 385 15.50 -4.38 -3.48
C SER A 385 15.82 -3.64 -4.77
N VAL A 386 16.98 -2.99 -4.88
CA VAL A 386 17.38 -2.32 -6.13
C VAL A 386 17.62 -3.32 -7.27
N LEU A 387 18.19 -4.49 -6.96
CA LEU A 387 18.37 -5.56 -7.95
C LEU A 387 17.03 -6.15 -8.41
N THR A 388 16.11 -6.38 -7.47
CA THR A 388 14.75 -6.85 -7.81
C THR A 388 14.05 -5.86 -8.75
N GLN A 389 14.20 -4.56 -8.50
CA GLN A 389 13.64 -3.52 -9.37
C GLN A 389 14.30 -3.46 -10.75
N LEU A 390 15.61 -3.73 -10.84
CA LEU A 390 16.29 -3.87 -12.13
C LEU A 390 15.68 -4.99 -12.97
N ASP A 391 15.46 -6.17 -12.38
CA ASP A 391 14.83 -7.30 -13.07
C ASP A 391 13.42 -6.97 -13.58
N ILE A 392 12.63 -6.27 -12.75
CA ILE A 392 11.28 -5.82 -13.11
C ILE A 392 11.32 -4.86 -14.32
N GLU A 393 12.18 -3.84 -14.28
CA GLU A 393 12.28 -2.85 -15.36
C GLU A 393 12.85 -3.47 -16.65
N LEU A 394 13.80 -4.41 -16.55
CA LEU A 394 14.26 -5.17 -17.70
C LEU A 394 13.13 -5.97 -18.36
N ALA A 395 12.30 -6.66 -17.57
CA ALA A 395 11.15 -7.39 -18.10
C ALA A 395 10.14 -6.45 -18.78
N ARG A 396 9.89 -5.28 -18.20
CA ARG A 396 9.00 -4.25 -18.76
C ARG A 396 9.52 -3.69 -20.08
N ILE A 397 10.81 -3.43 -20.17
CA ILE A 397 11.44 -2.82 -21.35
C ILE A 397 11.59 -3.81 -22.50
N LYS A 398 11.83 -5.10 -22.20
CA LYS A 398 11.77 -6.18 -23.19
C LYS A 398 10.42 -6.25 -23.91
N GLN A 399 9.32 -5.94 -23.22
CA GLN A 399 7.98 -5.90 -23.83
C GLN A 399 7.72 -4.64 -24.65
N LYS A 400 8.20 -3.47 -24.20
CA LYS A 400 7.87 -2.16 -24.80
C LYS A 400 8.92 -1.60 -25.76
N LYS A 401 10.06 -2.26 -25.93
CA LYS A 401 11.23 -1.77 -26.70
C LYS A 401 11.61 -0.34 -26.31
N GLY A 402 12.16 -0.19 -25.10
CA GLY A 402 12.62 1.10 -24.57
C GLY A 402 14.11 1.10 -24.21
N ASP A 403 14.60 2.27 -23.82
CA ASP A 403 15.98 2.46 -23.37
C ASP A 403 16.07 2.22 -21.86
N LEU A 404 17.18 1.63 -21.38
CA LEU A 404 17.49 1.54 -19.96
C LEU A 404 18.98 1.80 -19.76
N LEU A 405 19.29 2.64 -18.78
CA LEU A 405 20.66 2.99 -18.43
C LEU A 405 20.89 2.67 -16.96
N LEU A 406 22.03 2.06 -16.67
CA LEU A 406 22.48 1.70 -15.34
C LEU A 406 23.73 2.50 -14.99
N ILE A 407 23.77 3.07 -13.78
CA ILE A 407 24.92 3.82 -13.27
C ILE A 407 25.36 3.17 -11.96
N MET A 408 26.60 2.69 -11.93
CA MET A 408 27.28 2.28 -10.71
C MET A 408 28.13 3.45 -10.20
N ILE A 409 27.97 3.83 -8.94
CA ILE A 409 28.64 4.97 -8.32
C ILE A 409 29.37 4.50 -7.07
N ASP A 410 30.57 5.02 -6.85
CA ASP A 410 31.36 4.77 -5.64
C ASP A 410 32.04 6.05 -5.15
N ILE A 411 32.00 6.27 -3.83
CA ILE A 411 32.60 7.45 -3.20
C ILE A 411 34.12 7.30 -3.15
N ASP A 412 34.81 8.26 -3.76
CA ASP A 412 36.26 8.23 -3.86
C ASP A 412 36.92 8.35 -2.48
N TYR A 413 37.82 7.41 -2.18
CA TYR A 413 38.60 7.39 -0.95
C TYR A 413 37.76 7.39 0.33
N PHE A 414 36.56 6.80 0.32
CA PHE A 414 35.65 6.80 1.48
C PHE A 414 36.29 6.26 2.76
N LYS A 415 37.09 5.19 2.67
CA LYS A 415 37.88 4.70 3.80
C LYS A 415 38.77 5.78 4.43
N LYS A 416 39.47 6.58 3.61
CA LYS A 416 40.31 7.69 4.12
C LYS A 416 39.47 8.78 4.79
N ILE A 417 38.24 9.01 4.33
CA ILE A 417 37.31 9.94 4.99
C ILE A 417 36.99 9.42 6.39
N ASN A 418 36.62 8.15 6.52
CA ASN A 418 36.35 7.53 7.82
C ASN A 418 37.58 7.53 8.73
N ASP A 419 38.76 7.20 8.21
CA ASP A 419 39.99 7.15 8.98
C ASP A 419 40.40 8.56 9.48
N ASN A 420 40.16 9.61 8.70
CA ASN A 420 40.56 10.99 9.03
C ASN A 420 39.53 11.78 9.85
N TYR A 421 38.23 11.50 9.68
CA TYR A 421 37.14 12.30 10.25
C TYR A 421 36.14 11.46 11.09
N GLY A 422 36.34 10.15 11.17
CA GLY A 422 35.48 9.21 11.89
C GLY A 422 34.26 8.75 11.10
N HIS A 423 33.70 7.62 11.51
CA HIS A 423 32.49 7.04 10.89
C HIS A 423 31.28 7.98 10.82
N PRO A 424 30.99 8.83 11.83
CA PRO A 424 29.88 9.79 11.73
C PRO A 424 30.04 10.79 10.57
N ALA A 425 31.28 11.12 10.18
CA ALA A 425 31.54 11.96 9.01
C ALA A 425 31.25 11.20 7.72
N GLY A 426 31.68 9.94 7.62
CA GLY A 426 31.32 9.07 6.48
C GLY A 426 29.82 8.91 6.31
N ASP A 427 29.09 8.71 7.42
CA ASP A 427 27.63 8.64 7.41
C ASP A 427 26.98 9.91 6.85
N LYS A 428 27.50 11.10 7.19
CA LYS A 428 27.05 12.38 6.61
C LYS A 428 27.32 12.44 5.11
N VAL A 429 28.47 11.94 4.64
CA VAL A 429 28.82 11.90 3.22
C VAL A 429 27.84 11.00 2.46
N LEU A 430 27.55 9.80 2.97
CA LEU A 430 26.59 8.87 2.39
C LEU A 430 25.18 9.47 2.31
N LYS A 431 24.69 10.05 3.41
CA LYS A 431 23.38 10.70 3.46
C LYS A 431 23.27 11.87 2.49
N GLN A 432 24.32 12.69 2.39
CA GLN A 432 24.32 13.82 1.48
C GLN A 432 24.29 13.39 0.02
N LEU A 433 25.02 12.32 -0.34
CA LEU A 433 24.99 11.77 -1.69
C LEU A 433 23.62 11.17 -2.03
N ALA A 434 23.03 10.42 -1.10
CA ALA A 434 21.68 9.89 -1.27
C ALA A 434 20.63 11.00 -1.48
N ASN A 435 20.66 12.04 -0.66
CA ASN A 435 19.78 13.19 -0.78
C ASN A 435 19.99 13.94 -2.11
N LEU A 436 21.24 14.04 -2.58
CA LEU A 436 21.54 14.63 -3.89
C LEU A 436 20.82 13.87 -5.02
N PHE A 437 20.79 12.54 -4.98
CA PHE A 437 20.08 11.73 -5.96
C PHE A 437 18.58 11.93 -5.89
N LEU A 438 18.00 11.87 -4.69
CA LEU A 438 16.56 12.04 -4.48
C LEU A 438 16.02 13.40 -4.98
N VAL A 439 16.82 14.47 -4.87
CA VAL A 439 16.41 15.82 -5.29
C VAL A 439 16.57 16.05 -6.80
N ASN A 440 17.49 15.35 -7.46
CA ASN A 440 17.86 15.64 -8.86
C ASN A 440 17.37 14.60 -9.87
N LEU A 441 16.84 13.47 -9.42
CA LEU A 441 16.31 12.40 -10.27
C LEU A 441 14.79 12.36 -10.25
N ARG A 442 14.19 11.76 -11.27
CA ARG A 442 12.74 11.70 -11.46
C ARG A 442 12.13 10.61 -10.57
N ASN A 443 10.84 10.71 -10.29
CA ASN A 443 10.09 9.67 -9.54
C ASN A 443 10.13 8.27 -10.18
N GLN A 444 10.37 8.18 -11.50
CA GLN A 444 10.48 6.91 -12.21
C GLN A 444 11.91 6.32 -12.20
N ASP A 445 12.90 7.10 -11.75
CA ASP A 445 14.28 6.66 -11.65
C ASP A 445 14.44 5.88 -10.34
N ILE A 446 15.19 4.77 -10.40
CA ILE A 446 15.30 3.84 -9.27
C ILE A 446 16.69 3.97 -8.68
N ILE A 447 16.76 4.19 -7.37
CA ILE A 447 17.99 4.52 -6.66
C ILE A 447 18.14 3.56 -5.48
N GLY A 448 19.29 2.89 -5.39
CA GLY A 448 19.60 2.02 -4.28
C GLY A 448 21.04 2.15 -3.80
N ARG A 449 21.26 1.82 -2.52
CA ARG A 449 22.59 1.60 -1.97
C ARG A 449 22.98 0.16 -2.25
N TYR A 450 23.95 -0.01 -3.13
CA TYR A 450 24.42 -1.30 -3.60
C TYR A 450 25.39 -1.94 -2.60
N GLY A 451 26.27 -1.13 -2.03
CA GLY A 451 27.30 -1.59 -1.09
C GLY A 451 27.63 -0.50 -0.06
N GLY A 452 28.64 -0.74 0.78
CA GLY A 452 29.00 0.17 1.88
C GLY A 452 29.14 1.64 1.43
N GLU A 453 29.86 1.89 0.33
CA GLU A 453 30.06 3.22 -0.27
C GLU A 453 29.58 3.31 -1.72
N GLU A 454 28.81 2.30 -2.15
CA GLU A 454 28.41 2.09 -3.55
C GLU A 454 26.90 2.30 -3.72
N PHE A 455 26.52 2.93 -4.83
CA PHE A 455 25.15 3.23 -5.19
C PHE A 455 24.86 2.77 -6.62
N LEU A 456 23.64 2.31 -6.83
CA LEU A 456 23.13 1.89 -8.13
C LEU A 456 21.94 2.76 -8.53
N ILE A 457 21.98 3.31 -9.73
CA ILE A 457 20.90 4.12 -10.30
C ILE A 457 20.44 3.48 -11.61
N ILE A 458 19.13 3.29 -11.75
CA ILE A 458 18.48 2.75 -12.96
C ILE A 458 17.63 3.88 -13.54
N LEU A 459 17.88 4.23 -14.81
CA LEU A 459 17.21 5.31 -15.52
C LEU A 459 16.41 4.75 -16.72
N PRO A 460 15.14 4.35 -16.53
CA PRO A 460 14.28 3.93 -17.64
C PRO A 460 14.03 5.07 -18.64
N GLY A 461 13.96 4.73 -19.92
CA GLY A 461 13.68 5.67 -21.02
C GLY A 461 14.74 6.77 -21.17
N THR A 462 16.01 6.47 -20.86
CA THR A 462 17.10 7.45 -20.84
C THR A 462 18.22 7.04 -21.78
N SER A 463 18.55 7.89 -22.73
CA SER A 463 19.66 7.66 -23.65
C SER A 463 21.02 7.83 -22.96
N LEU A 464 22.05 7.18 -23.51
CA LEU A 464 23.42 7.26 -22.98
C LEU A 464 23.92 8.69 -22.81
N THR A 465 23.73 9.53 -23.84
CA THR A 465 24.19 10.92 -23.83
C THR A 465 23.50 11.75 -22.74
N HIS A 466 22.22 11.49 -22.49
CA HIS A 466 21.47 12.18 -21.44
C HIS A 466 21.88 11.67 -20.05
N GLY A 467 22.01 10.34 -19.87
CA GLY A 467 22.48 9.73 -18.62
C GLY A 467 23.88 10.22 -18.20
N MET A 468 24.81 10.34 -19.16
CA MET A 468 26.13 10.92 -18.90
C MET A 468 26.05 12.37 -18.41
N ARG A 469 25.17 13.19 -18.98
CA ARG A 469 24.97 14.59 -18.56
C ARG A 469 24.41 14.68 -17.15
N ILE A 470 23.38 13.88 -16.83
CA ILE A 470 22.80 13.80 -15.48
C ILE A 470 23.88 13.40 -14.48
N CYS A 471 24.59 12.30 -14.74
CA CYS A 471 25.61 11.81 -13.83
C CYS A 471 26.71 12.85 -13.59
N ASN A 472 27.16 13.56 -14.65
CA ASN A 472 28.19 14.59 -14.51
C ASN A 472 27.70 15.82 -13.77
N HIS A 473 26.43 16.16 -13.93
CA HIS A 473 25.80 17.21 -13.14
C HIS A 473 25.81 16.87 -11.64
N LEU A 474 25.36 15.65 -11.28
CA LEU A 474 25.39 15.15 -9.90
C LEU A 474 26.82 15.17 -9.33
N ARG A 475 27.80 14.68 -10.10
CA ARG A 475 29.21 14.65 -9.68
C ARG A 475 29.76 16.03 -9.36
N LEU A 476 29.49 17.01 -10.22
CA LEU A 476 29.94 18.39 -10.01
C LEU A 476 29.24 19.05 -8.82
N GLN A 477 27.95 18.79 -8.60
CA GLN A 477 27.24 19.28 -7.41
C GLN A 477 27.82 18.68 -6.13
N PHE A 478 28.05 17.36 -6.10
CA PHE A 478 28.60 16.68 -4.92
C PHE A 478 30.00 17.18 -4.56
N ASN A 479 30.87 17.35 -5.56
CA ASN A 479 32.24 17.85 -5.37
C ASN A 479 32.27 19.24 -4.70
N ARG A 480 31.26 20.08 -4.96
CA ARG A 480 31.17 21.43 -4.38
C ARG A 480 30.66 21.44 -2.93
N PHE A 481 30.13 20.31 -2.44
CA PHE A 481 29.59 20.25 -1.10
C PHE A 481 30.71 20.24 -0.05
N LEU A 482 30.64 21.17 0.89
CA LEU A 482 31.62 21.31 1.97
C LEU A 482 31.09 20.65 3.25
N PHE A 483 31.67 19.50 3.60
CA PHE A 483 31.40 18.80 4.85
C PHE A 483 32.12 19.48 6.00
N LYS A 484 31.48 19.54 7.18
CA LYS A 484 32.04 20.11 8.40
C LYS A 484 32.04 19.08 9.53
N GLU A 485 33.21 18.83 10.11
CA GLU A 485 33.39 17.90 11.23
C GLU A 485 34.48 18.42 12.18
N GLN A 486 34.19 18.53 13.48
CA GLN A 486 35.16 18.92 14.54
C GLN A 486 36.11 20.09 14.15
N ASN A 487 35.55 21.20 13.66
CA ASN A 487 36.26 22.40 13.16
C ASN A 487 37.12 22.23 11.91
N ARG A 488 37.05 21.08 11.21
CA ARG A 488 37.66 20.87 9.90
C ARG A 488 36.59 20.86 8.81
N THR A 489 36.99 21.27 7.62
CA THR A 489 36.15 21.20 6.44
C THR A 489 36.80 20.36 5.36
N PHE A 490 36.01 19.57 4.65
CA PHE A 490 36.50 18.74 3.55
C PHE A 490 35.43 18.59 2.46
N ASN A 491 35.88 18.18 1.28
CA ASN A 491 35.02 17.84 0.15
C ASN A 491 35.15 16.34 -0.13
N ALA A 492 34.11 15.76 -0.70
CA ALA A 492 34.13 14.39 -1.19
C ALA A 492 33.83 14.38 -2.68
N THR A 493 34.35 13.39 -3.39
CA THR A 493 34.06 13.14 -4.79
C THR A 493 33.55 11.72 -4.96
N PHE A 494 32.95 11.43 -6.11
CA PHE A 494 32.62 10.07 -6.49
C PHE A 494 33.04 9.82 -7.93
N SER A 495 33.30 8.55 -8.23
CA SER A 495 33.48 8.05 -9.58
C SER A 495 32.26 7.24 -9.99
N ALA A 496 31.95 7.20 -11.29
CA ALA A 496 30.81 6.46 -11.79
C ALA A 496 31.12 5.71 -13.09
N GLY A 497 30.57 4.50 -13.20
CA GLY A 497 30.53 3.70 -14.41
C GLY A 497 29.12 3.60 -14.95
N ILE A 498 28.94 3.80 -16.25
CA ILE A 498 27.64 3.76 -16.91
C ILE A 498 27.58 2.61 -17.90
N SER A 499 26.52 1.80 -17.83
CA SER A 499 26.17 0.83 -18.87
C SER A 499 24.79 1.11 -19.45
N TYR A 500 24.60 0.70 -20.70
CA TYR A 500 23.38 0.90 -21.46
C TYR A 500 22.84 -0.45 -21.92
N LEU A 501 21.54 -0.69 -21.73
CA LEU A 501 20.89 -1.94 -22.08
C LEU A 501 20.97 -2.20 -23.58
N LYS A 502 21.59 -3.33 -23.97
CA LYS A 502 21.52 -3.83 -25.34
C LYS A 502 20.43 -4.89 -25.49
N GLU A 503 20.10 -5.20 -26.73
CA GLU A 503 19.07 -6.17 -27.06
C GLU A 503 19.38 -7.54 -26.41
N ASN A 504 18.39 -8.08 -25.70
CA ASN A 504 18.44 -9.38 -25.02
C ASN A 504 19.48 -9.54 -23.88
N GLU A 505 20.06 -8.46 -23.36
CA GLU A 505 20.96 -8.57 -22.20
C GLU A 505 20.20 -8.89 -20.89
N GLU A 506 20.92 -9.48 -19.94
CA GLU A 506 20.47 -9.76 -18.58
C GLU A 506 21.04 -8.75 -17.59
N ALA A 507 20.43 -8.65 -16.40
CA ALA A 507 20.84 -7.73 -15.35
C ALA A 507 22.32 -7.89 -14.96
N SER A 508 22.79 -9.13 -14.88
CA SER A 508 24.16 -9.48 -14.51
C SER A 508 25.20 -8.82 -15.44
N LEU A 509 24.95 -8.86 -16.76
CA LEU A 509 25.84 -8.29 -17.75
C LEU A 509 25.84 -6.75 -17.70
N LEU A 510 24.67 -6.12 -17.50
CA LEU A 510 24.58 -4.67 -17.34
C LEU A 510 25.38 -4.19 -16.11
N ILE A 511 25.25 -4.90 -15.00
CA ILE A 511 25.98 -4.58 -13.77
C ILE A 511 27.48 -4.76 -13.99
N GLN A 512 27.90 -5.85 -14.63
CA GLN A 512 29.31 -6.13 -14.91
C GLN A 512 29.94 -5.05 -15.79
N GLU A 513 29.23 -4.59 -16.83
CA GLU A 513 29.72 -3.50 -17.69
C GLU A 513 29.79 -2.16 -16.92
N ALA A 514 28.79 -1.84 -16.09
CA ALA A 514 28.83 -0.63 -15.28
C ALA A 514 29.98 -0.65 -14.27
N ASP A 515 30.24 -1.81 -13.64
CA ASP A 515 31.34 -2.00 -12.71
C ASP A 515 32.72 -1.87 -13.39
N LYS A 516 32.87 -2.43 -14.59
CA LYS A 516 34.08 -2.27 -15.40
C LYS A 516 34.34 -0.80 -15.74
N ALA A 517 33.31 -0.06 -16.17
CA ALA A 517 33.45 1.37 -16.42
C ALA A 517 33.80 2.14 -15.13
N LEU A 518 33.25 1.76 -13.98
CA LEU A 518 33.56 2.38 -12.69
C LEU A 518 35.03 2.12 -12.31
N TYR A 519 35.53 0.91 -12.54
CA TYR A 519 36.93 0.56 -12.34
C TYR A 519 37.84 1.45 -13.20
N GLU A 520 37.54 1.63 -14.49
CA GLU A 520 38.28 2.53 -15.39
C GLU A 520 38.22 3.99 -14.92
N ALA A 521 37.09 4.47 -14.38
CA ALA A 521 36.99 5.80 -13.79
C ALA A 521 37.91 5.96 -12.57
N LYS A 522 37.99 4.94 -11.71
CA LYS A 522 38.86 4.94 -10.53
C LYS A 522 40.35 4.91 -10.90
N ASP A 523 40.73 4.08 -11.88
CA ASP A 523 42.12 3.93 -12.33
C ASP A 523 42.61 5.17 -13.08
N SER A 524 41.74 5.81 -13.87
CA SER A 524 42.04 7.04 -14.61
C SER A 524 42.08 8.33 -13.76
N GLY A 525 42.15 8.21 -12.43
CA GLY A 525 42.37 9.32 -11.51
C GLY A 525 41.15 9.75 -10.69
N ARG A 526 40.07 8.97 -10.69
CA ARG A 526 38.83 9.20 -9.91
C ARG A 526 38.12 10.52 -10.26
N ASN A 527 37.02 10.83 -9.56
CA ASN A 527 36.18 12.01 -9.80
C ASN A 527 35.78 12.16 -11.28
N LYS A 528 35.45 11.04 -11.91
CA LYS A 528 35.18 10.93 -13.35
C LYS A 528 34.02 9.99 -13.62
N ILE A 529 33.49 10.12 -14.82
CA ILE A 529 32.41 9.26 -15.31
C ILE A 529 32.93 8.60 -16.57
N VAL A 530 32.88 7.29 -16.57
CA VAL A 530 33.20 6.47 -17.73
C VAL A 530 31.92 5.72 -18.09
N SER A 531 31.70 5.53 -19.38
CA SER A 531 30.64 4.65 -19.87
C SER A 531 31.28 3.52 -20.63
N CYS A 532 30.69 2.33 -20.55
CA CYS A 532 31.02 1.26 -21.47
C CYS A 532 30.49 1.64 -22.85
N ILE A 533 31.32 2.34 -23.63
CA ILE A 533 31.04 2.67 -25.02
C ILE A 533 31.65 1.57 -25.88
N LYS A 534 30.83 0.99 -26.74
CA LYS A 534 31.23 0.67 -28.09
C LYS A 534 30.38 1.48 -29.06
#